data_AF-A0A7C5TMD0-F1
#
_entry.id   AF-A0A7C5TMD0-F1
#
_cell.length_a   1.000
_cell.length_b   1.000
_cell.length_c   1.000
_cell.angle_alpha   90.00
_cell.angle_beta   90.00
_cell.angle_gamma   90.00
#
_symmetry.space_group_name_H-M   'P 1'
#
loop_
_entity.id
_entity.type
_entity.pdbx_description
1 polymer ?
#
loop_
_entity_poly.entity_id
_entity_poly.type
_entity_poly.pdbx_seq_one_letter_code
_entity_poly.pdbx_strand_id
1 'polypeptide(L)'
;MNEIIFSLTMVGLCVSLMLILYKHLEAKIMVKIMEYYRGMEDRIYSEVARLKDSLSEQNKKIMMVNRGLKFSLEVQNKILNILLSNRARYRRIGEAGSINHSSDVKISKKDSISRETYPVNLERLNDTEKNVLLFLSKTGGKVGVREIQLHMNKSREHIARLMKKMYEDGYVEREGRGNSYVYWVRDEVKNIIMRDARTS
;
A
#
# COMPACT_ATOMS: atom_id res chain seq x y z
N MET A 1 -77.71 58.30 33.91
CA MET A 1 -77.66 56.82 33.84
C MET A 1 -77.07 56.33 32.51
N ASN A 2 -77.54 56.86 31.36
CA ASN A 2 -77.07 56.43 30.03
C ASN A 2 -75.58 56.72 29.73
N GLU A 3 -75.03 57.85 30.18
CA GLU A 3 -73.61 58.17 29.96
C GLU A 3 -72.65 57.22 30.68
N ILE A 4 -73.01 56.78 31.89
CA ILE A 4 -72.22 55.81 32.67
C ILE A 4 -72.20 54.46 31.95
N ILE A 5 -73.35 54.00 31.45
CA ILE A 5 -73.45 52.75 30.69
C ILE A 5 -72.60 52.81 29.41
N PHE A 6 -72.64 53.93 28.67
CA PHE A 6 -71.84 54.12 27.47
C PHE A 6 -70.33 54.13 27.77
N SER A 7 -69.90 54.76 28.86
CA SER A 7 -68.49 54.74 29.27
C SER A 7 -68.00 53.33 29.63
N LEU A 8 -68.83 52.53 30.31
CA LEU A 8 -68.48 51.18 30.73
C LEU A 8 -68.39 50.22 29.53
N THR A 9 -69.29 50.34 28.56
CA THR A 9 -69.25 49.53 27.33
C THR A 9 -68.04 49.88 26.47
N MET A 10 -67.68 51.16 26.35
CA MET A 10 -66.48 51.59 25.63
C MET A 10 -65.20 51.05 26.28
N VAL A 11 -65.09 51.09 27.60
CA VAL A 11 -63.96 50.49 28.34
C VAL A 11 -63.91 48.97 28.11
N GLY A 12 -65.05 48.29 28.16
CA GLY A 12 -65.14 46.84 27.89
C GLY A 12 -64.70 46.46 26.48
N LEU A 13 -65.08 47.25 25.47
CA LEU A 13 -64.66 47.06 24.08
C LEU A 13 -63.15 47.32 23.91
N CYS A 14 -62.61 48.36 24.51
CA CYS A 14 -61.17 48.65 24.49
C CYS A 14 -60.36 47.51 25.12
N VAL A 15 -60.77 46.99 26.27
CA VAL A 15 -60.11 45.86 26.93
C VAL A 15 -60.18 44.61 26.05
N SER A 16 -61.34 44.33 25.45
CA SER A 16 -61.52 43.18 24.55
C SER A 16 -60.62 43.27 23.32
N LEU A 17 -60.52 44.45 22.69
CA LEU A 17 -59.62 44.69 21.57
C LEU A 17 -58.15 44.51 21.96
N MET A 18 -57.74 45.02 23.12
CA MET A 18 -56.37 44.85 23.63
C MET A 18 -56.02 43.37 23.84
N LEU A 19 -56.95 42.57 24.37
CA LEU A 19 -56.76 41.12 24.54
C LEU A 19 -56.65 40.40 23.19
N ILE A 20 -57.47 40.77 22.20
CA ILE A 20 -57.41 40.20 20.85
C ILE A 20 -56.06 40.52 20.19
N LEU A 21 -55.61 41.78 20.27
CA LEU A 21 -54.32 42.19 19.73
C LEU A 21 -53.14 41.48 20.40
N TYR A 22 -53.19 41.33 21.72
CA TYR A 22 -52.19 40.59 22.48
C TYR A 22 -52.12 39.12 22.03
N LYS A 23 -53.27 38.44 21.93
CA LYS A 23 -53.32 37.05 21.45
C LYS A 23 -52.81 36.89 20.02
N HIS A 24 -53.11 37.86 19.15
CA HIS A 24 -52.62 37.84 17.78
C HIS A 24 -51.10 38.05 17.71
N LEU A 25 -50.55 38.90 18.58
CA LEU A 25 -49.11 39.11 18.71
C LEU A 25 -48.40 37.86 19.24
N GLU A 26 -48.93 37.23 20.29
CA GLU A 26 -48.42 35.95 20.82
C GLU A 26 -48.38 34.87 19.73
N ALA A 27 -49.46 34.73 18.95
CA ALA A 27 -49.53 33.76 17.87
C ALA A 27 -48.46 34.01 16.79
N LYS A 28 -48.26 35.27 16.37
CA LYS A 28 -47.21 35.62 15.40
C LYS A 28 -45.80 35.32 15.90
N ILE A 29 -45.54 35.60 17.19
CA ILE A 29 -44.26 35.28 17.82
C ILE A 29 -44.05 33.76 17.83
N MET A 30 -45.06 32.99 18.24
CA MET A 30 -45.01 31.53 18.28
C MET A 30 -44.76 30.92 16.89
N VAL A 31 -45.39 31.44 15.84
CA VAL A 31 -45.15 30.97 14.46
C VAL A 31 -43.69 31.17 14.06
N LYS A 32 -43.12 32.37 14.28
CA LYS A 32 -41.70 32.64 13.98
C LYS A 32 -40.75 31.73 14.77
N ILE A 33 -41.07 31.49 16.04
CA ILE A 33 -40.29 30.58 16.89
C ILE A 33 -40.34 29.16 16.32
N MET A 34 -41.53 28.67 15.96
CA MET A 34 -41.69 27.34 15.36
C MET A 34 -40.96 27.19 14.03
N GLU A 35 -41.01 28.19 13.15
CA GLU A 35 -40.26 28.19 11.89
C GLU A 35 -38.75 28.11 12.13
N TYR A 36 -38.24 28.86 13.11
CA TYR A 36 -36.83 28.84 13.49
C TYR A 36 -36.39 27.44 13.98
N TYR A 37 -37.15 26.85 14.91
CA TYR A 37 -36.84 25.52 15.45
C TYR A 37 -36.96 24.43 14.38
N ARG A 38 -37.98 24.48 13.53
CA ARG A 38 -38.15 23.54 12.42
C ARG A 38 -36.97 23.59 11.44
N GLY A 39 -36.53 24.79 11.06
CA GLY A 39 -35.37 24.92 10.19
C GLY A 39 -34.07 24.40 10.83
N MET A 40 -33.93 24.51 12.16
CA MET A 40 -32.82 23.92 12.88
C MET A 40 -32.89 22.39 12.92
N GLU A 41 -34.08 21.83 13.18
CA GLU A 41 -34.30 20.38 13.13
C GLU A 41 -33.95 19.81 11.75
N ASP A 42 -34.42 20.43 10.66
CA ASP A 42 -34.13 19.97 9.30
C ASP A 42 -32.61 19.95 9.00
N ARG A 43 -31.87 20.96 9.49
CA ARG A 43 -30.40 20.99 9.40
C ARG A 43 -29.76 19.86 10.20
N ILE A 44 -30.23 19.61 11.42
CA ILE A 44 -29.70 18.54 12.26
C ILE A 44 -29.96 17.17 11.61
N TYR A 45 -31.20 16.91 11.16
CA TYR A 45 -31.56 15.64 10.55
C TYR A 45 -30.79 15.38 9.25
N SER A 46 -30.62 16.39 8.40
CA SER A 46 -29.85 16.25 7.16
C SER A 46 -28.37 15.98 7.43
N GLU A 47 -27.78 16.62 8.44
CA GLU A 47 -26.38 16.37 8.80
C GLU A 47 -26.19 14.99 9.44
N VAL A 48 -27.11 14.56 10.31
CA VAL A 48 -27.12 13.20 10.87
C VAL A 48 -27.21 12.15 9.75
N ALA A 49 -28.06 12.37 8.75
CA ALA A 49 -28.16 11.47 7.60
C ALA A 49 -26.83 11.38 6.81
N ARG A 50 -26.21 12.52 6.50
CA ARG A 50 -24.91 12.57 5.82
C ARG A 50 -23.80 11.87 6.61
N LEU A 51 -23.73 12.11 7.92
CA LEU A 51 -22.75 11.47 8.79
C LEU A 51 -22.95 9.96 8.84
N LYS A 52 -24.21 9.50 8.90
CA LYS A 52 -24.55 8.07 8.87
C LYS A 52 -24.10 7.40 7.56
N ASP A 53 -24.33 8.05 6.42
CA ASP A 53 -23.90 7.54 5.12
C ASP A 53 -22.38 7.49 4.99
N SER A 54 -21.69 8.56 5.42
CA SER A 54 -20.23 8.62 5.47
C SER A 54 -19.66 7.51 6.36
N LEU A 55 -20.24 7.30 7.55
CA LEU A 55 -19.83 6.23 8.47
C LEU A 55 -20.02 4.84 7.85
N SER A 56 -21.15 4.61 7.18
CA SER A 56 -21.42 3.36 6.45
C SER A 56 -20.35 3.09 5.39
N GLU A 57 -19.98 4.11 4.62
CA GLU A 57 -18.96 3.98 3.58
C GLU A 57 -17.56 3.73 4.13
N GLN A 58 -17.18 4.40 5.22
CA GLN A 58 -15.91 4.14 5.91
C GLN A 58 -15.86 2.71 6.48
N ASN A 59 -16.96 2.22 7.04
CA ASN A 59 -17.04 0.85 7.55
C ASN A 59 -16.83 -0.20 6.44
N LYS A 60 -17.37 0.04 5.23
CA LYS A 60 -17.09 -0.84 4.08
C LYS A 60 -15.61 -0.85 3.70
N LYS A 61 -14.96 0.33 3.68
CA LYS A 61 -13.52 0.45 3.40
C LYS A 61 -12.69 -0.31 4.43
N ILE A 62 -12.99 -0.12 5.73
CA ILE A 62 -12.34 -0.85 6.83
C ILE A 62 -12.51 -2.35 6.66
N MET A 63 -13.71 -2.82 6.30
CA MET A 63 -13.99 -4.23 6.10
C MET A 63 -13.18 -4.83 4.94
N MET A 64 -12.99 -4.10 3.84
CA MET A 64 -12.11 -4.52 2.74
C MET A 64 -10.64 -4.60 3.17
N VAL A 65 -10.15 -3.58 3.88
CA VAL A 65 -8.77 -3.56 4.41
C VAL A 65 -8.54 -4.72 5.38
N ASN A 66 -9.46 -4.96 6.31
CA ASN A 66 -9.36 -6.06 7.27
C ASN A 66 -9.34 -7.43 6.59
N ARG A 67 -10.12 -7.62 5.53
CA ARG A 67 -10.04 -8.86 4.71
C ARG A 67 -8.66 -9.02 4.08
N GLY A 68 -8.12 -7.97 3.48
CA GLY A 68 -6.77 -7.98 2.88
C GLY A 68 -5.68 -8.26 3.90
N LEU A 69 -5.74 -7.63 5.07
CA LEU A 69 -4.81 -7.85 6.19
C LEU A 69 -4.89 -9.29 6.70
N LYS A 70 -6.10 -9.84 6.87
CA LYS A 70 -6.30 -11.24 7.29
C LYS A 70 -5.64 -12.21 6.31
N PHE A 71 -5.83 -12.00 5.01
CA PHE A 71 -5.19 -12.82 3.98
C PHE A 71 -3.67 -12.69 4.02
N SER A 72 -3.15 -11.46 4.14
CA SER A 72 -1.71 -11.22 4.24
C SER A 72 -1.10 -11.92 5.45
N LEU A 73 -1.76 -11.85 6.61
CA LEU A 73 -1.34 -12.52 7.84
C LEU A 73 -1.33 -14.04 7.67
N GLU A 74 -2.32 -14.61 6.99
CA GLU A 74 -2.37 -16.05 6.70
C GLU A 74 -1.17 -16.49 5.84
N VAL A 75 -0.85 -15.73 4.80
CA VAL A 75 0.32 -15.99 3.95
C VAL A 75 1.61 -15.89 4.76
N GLN A 76 1.75 -14.85 5.60
CA GLN A 76 2.91 -14.69 6.47
C GLN A 76 3.07 -15.86 7.45
N ASN A 77 1.97 -16.33 8.05
CA ASN A 77 1.99 -17.49 8.95
C ASN A 77 2.39 -18.77 8.21
N LYS A 78 1.90 -18.99 6.99
CA LYS A 78 2.32 -20.13 6.15
C LYS A 78 3.82 -20.06 5.84
N ILE A 79 4.33 -18.90 5.45
CA ILE A 79 5.76 -18.69 5.21
C ILE A 79 6.57 -18.96 6.47
N LEU A 80 6.13 -18.44 7.63
CA LEU A 80 6.80 -18.65 8.91
C LEU A 80 6.91 -20.14 9.25
N ASN A 81 5.81 -20.89 9.09
CA ASN A 81 5.80 -22.34 9.34
C ASN A 81 6.75 -23.10 8.41
N ILE A 82 6.83 -22.71 7.13
CA ILE A 82 7.79 -23.28 6.17
C ILE A 82 9.23 -22.94 6.61
N LEU A 83 9.50 -21.70 7.01
CA LEU A 83 10.83 -21.30 7.47
C LEU A 83 11.25 -22.04 8.74
N LEU A 84 10.34 -22.20 9.70
CA LEU A 84 10.58 -22.94 10.94
C LEU A 84 10.85 -24.44 10.67
N SER A 85 10.05 -25.05 9.80
CA SER A 85 10.26 -26.46 9.42
C SER A 85 11.58 -26.66 8.66
N ASN A 86 11.94 -25.72 7.79
CA ASN A 86 13.24 -25.72 7.11
C ASN A 86 14.40 -25.47 8.08
N ARG A 87 14.24 -24.62 9.10
CA ARG A 87 15.26 -24.38 10.13
C ARG A 87 15.69 -25.67 10.82
N ALA A 88 14.74 -26.55 11.16
CA ALA A 88 15.02 -27.85 11.76
C ALA A 88 15.70 -28.84 10.78
N ARG A 89 15.43 -28.71 9.47
CA ARG A 89 16.11 -29.48 8.42
C ARG A 89 17.56 -29.02 8.25
N TYR A 90 17.80 -27.72 8.17
CA TYR A 90 19.14 -27.16 8.04
C TYR A 90 20.00 -27.36 9.29
N ARG A 91 19.41 -27.33 10.50
CA ARG A 91 20.12 -27.67 11.73
C ARG A 91 20.66 -29.10 11.71
N ARG A 92 19.86 -30.06 11.27
CA ARG A 92 20.29 -31.47 11.08
C ARG A 92 21.37 -31.63 10.02
N ILE A 93 21.36 -30.81 8.96
CA ILE A 93 22.41 -30.81 7.93
C ILE A 93 23.71 -30.20 8.47
N GLY A 94 23.65 -29.15 9.31
CA GLY A 94 24.81 -28.58 9.98
C GLY A 94 25.44 -29.51 11.02
N GLU A 95 24.61 -30.29 11.73
CA GLU A 95 25.06 -31.32 12.67
C GLU A 95 25.59 -32.58 11.95
N ALA A 96 24.98 -32.97 10.82
CA ALA A 96 25.50 -34.05 9.95
C ALA A 96 26.72 -33.61 9.11
N GLY A 97 27.01 -32.32 9.04
CA GLY A 97 28.17 -31.73 8.36
C GLY A 97 29.48 -31.82 9.15
N SER A 98 29.44 -32.32 10.39
CA SER A 98 30.65 -32.75 11.11
C SER A 98 31.00 -34.19 10.73
N ILE A 99 31.17 -34.46 9.43
CA ILE A 99 31.79 -35.70 8.94
C ILE A 99 33.08 -35.29 8.25
N ASN A 100 34.15 -35.89 8.77
CA ASN A 100 35.55 -35.68 8.47
C ASN A 100 35.87 -35.49 7.00
N HIS A 101 36.82 -34.58 6.78
CA HIS A 101 37.60 -34.44 5.58
C HIS A 101 38.30 -35.78 5.25
N SER A 102 37.66 -36.59 4.41
CA SER A 102 38.34 -37.64 3.64
C SER A 102 37.65 -37.77 2.29
N SER A 103 38.43 -37.41 1.27
CA SER A 103 38.36 -37.87 -0.11
C SER A 103 37.74 -39.26 -0.24
N ASP A 104 36.58 -39.38 -0.91
CA ASP A 104 36.47 -40.05 -2.22
C ASP A 104 35.01 -40.29 -2.66
N VAL A 105 34.80 -40.24 -3.98
CA VAL A 105 33.69 -40.79 -4.80
C VAL A 105 32.43 -39.94 -5.07
N LYS A 106 32.52 -39.23 -6.22
CA LYS A 106 31.60 -39.09 -7.39
C LYS A 106 30.15 -39.63 -7.30
N ILE A 107 29.19 -38.80 -7.74
CA ILE A 107 27.97 -39.02 -8.57
C ILE A 107 27.19 -37.68 -8.57
N SER A 108 26.60 -37.09 -9.61
CA SER A 108 26.61 -37.27 -11.07
C SER A 108 26.18 -35.91 -11.65
N LYS A 109 26.98 -35.37 -12.57
CA LYS A 109 26.73 -34.12 -13.30
C LYS A 109 25.60 -34.32 -14.32
N LYS A 110 24.55 -33.49 -14.25
CA LYS A 110 23.63 -33.12 -15.33
C LYS A 110 22.77 -31.96 -14.81
N ASP A 111 22.91 -30.68 -15.16
CA ASP A 111 23.52 -30.00 -16.30
C ASP A 111 24.34 -28.80 -15.79
N SER A 112 25.66 -28.98 -15.71
CA SER A 112 26.59 -27.85 -15.65
C SER A 112 26.95 -27.49 -17.08
N ILE A 113 26.28 -26.49 -17.65
CA ILE A 113 26.80 -25.80 -18.84
C ILE A 113 28.10 -25.13 -18.38
N SER A 114 29.22 -25.67 -18.83
CA SER A 114 30.53 -25.05 -18.75
C SER A 114 30.43 -23.61 -19.23
N ARG A 115 30.80 -22.65 -18.39
CA ARG A 115 31.12 -21.31 -18.89
C ARG A 115 32.56 -21.02 -18.56
N GLU A 116 33.32 -20.99 -19.64
CA GLU A 116 34.62 -20.35 -19.73
C GLU A 116 34.55 -18.98 -19.03
N THR A 117 35.60 -18.66 -18.28
CA THR A 117 35.82 -17.35 -17.68
C THR A 117 36.02 -16.34 -18.82
N TYR A 118 34.92 -15.82 -19.38
CA TYR A 118 35.00 -14.75 -20.37
C TYR A 118 35.55 -13.50 -19.68
N PRO A 119 36.59 -12.85 -20.23
CA PRO A 119 37.03 -11.56 -19.71
C PRO A 119 35.88 -10.55 -19.85
N VAL A 120 35.50 -9.96 -18.71
CA VAL A 120 34.45 -8.93 -18.61
C VAL A 120 34.86 -7.74 -19.48
N ASN A 121 34.30 -7.62 -20.68
CA ASN A 121 34.61 -6.53 -21.60
C ASN A 121 33.52 -5.44 -21.53
N LEU A 122 33.80 -4.36 -20.80
CA LEU A 122 32.83 -3.30 -20.52
C LEU A 122 32.52 -2.40 -21.73
N GLU A 123 33.33 -2.45 -22.79
CA GLU A 123 33.17 -1.61 -23.98
C GLU A 123 31.94 -1.97 -24.81
N ARG A 124 31.39 -3.18 -24.61
CA ARG A 124 30.23 -3.69 -25.36
C ARG A 124 28.89 -3.45 -24.67
N LEU A 125 28.86 -2.84 -23.49
CA LEU A 125 27.61 -2.61 -22.76
C LEU A 125 26.88 -1.38 -23.27
N ASN A 126 25.59 -1.55 -23.55
CA ASN A 126 24.69 -0.44 -23.85
C ASN A 126 24.31 0.33 -22.56
N ASP A 127 23.85 1.57 -22.69
CA ASP A 127 23.55 2.44 -21.54
C ASP A 127 22.54 1.83 -20.55
N THR A 128 21.59 1.07 -21.08
CA THR A 128 20.61 0.34 -20.28
C THR A 128 21.27 -0.79 -19.46
N GLU A 129 22.26 -1.48 -20.00
CA GLU A 129 22.99 -2.57 -19.32
C GLU A 129 23.87 -2.00 -18.20
N LYS A 130 24.57 -0.90 -18.46
CA LYS A 130 25.37 -0.19 -17.45
C LYS A 130 24.51 0.28 -16.27
N ASN A 131 23.35 0.86 -16.56
CA ASN A 131 22.41 1.31 -15.53
C ASN A 131 21.88 0.15 -14.66
N VAL A 132 21.57 -1.00 -15.26
CA VAL A 132 21.16 -2.19 -14.50
C VAL A 132 22.29 -2.68 -13.58
N LEU A 133 23.52 -2.74 -14.08
CA LEU A 133 24.67 -3.17 -13.28
C LEU A 133 24.98 -2.19 -12.15
N LEU A 134 24.86 -0.89 -12.39
CA LEU A 134 25.03 0.13 -11.36
C LEU A 134 23.96 0.00 -10.28
N PHE A 135 22.71 -0.25 -10.66
CA PHE A 135 21.62 -0.48 -9.72
C PHE A 135 21.85 -1.73 -8.85
N LEU A 136 22.23 -2.84 -9.46
CA LEU A 136 22.51 -4.09 -8.74
C LEU A 136 23.74 -3.98 -7.83
N SER A 137 24.79 -3.29 -8.29
CA SER A 137 26.02 -3.09 -7.49
C SER A 137 25.78 -2.20 -6.26
N LYS A 138 24.91 -1.18 -6.37
CA LYS A 138 24.47 -0.33 -5.24
C LYS A 138 23.55 -1.08 -4.27
N THR A 139 22.67 -1.93 -4.77
CA THR A 139 21.72 -2.68 -3.93
C THR A 139 22.44 -3.77 -3.11
N GLY A 140 23.52 -4.35 -3.66
CA GLY A 140 24.41 -5.26 -2.93
C GLY A 140 23.82 -6.63 -2.55
N GLY A 141 22.59 -6.93 -2.97
CA GLY A 141 21.86 -8.17 -2.66
C GLY A 141 21.23 -8.82 -3.89
N LYS A 142 20.48 -9.91 -3.66
CA LYS A 142 19.74 -10.64 -4.70
C LYS A 142 18.46 -9.87 -5.05
N VAL A 143 18.36 -9.39 -6.29
CA VAL A 143 17.28 -8.52 -6.76
C VAL A 143 16.40 -9.24 -7.78
N GLY A 144 15.09 -9.08 -7.68
CA GLY A 144 14.13 -9.67 -8.61
C GLY A 144 13.89 -8.83 -9.87
N VAL A 145 13.42 -9.47 -10.95
CA VAL A 145 13.06 -8.79 -12.22
C VAL A 145 12.08 -7.63 -12.01
N ARG A 146 11.14 -7.74 -11.05
CA ARG A 146 10.16 -6.69 -10.74
C ARG A 146 10.81 -5.42 -10.17
N GLU A 147 11.82 -5.57 -9.34
CA GLU A 147 12.53 -4.45 -8.72
C GLU A 147 13.39 -3.73 -9.76
N ILE A 148 14.10 -4.49 -10.60
CA ILE A 148 14.86 -3.95 -11.74
C ILE A 148 13.92 -3.24 -12.72
N GLN A 149 12.73 -3.79 -12.97
CA GLN A 149 11.72 -3.18 -13.83
C GLN A 149 11.29 -1.80 -13.33
N LEU A 150 11.01 -1.67 -12.03
CA LEU A 150 10.61 -0.39 -11.44
C LEU A 150 11.71 0.66 -11.55
N HIS A 151 12.98 0.26 -11.42
CA HIS A 151 14.12 1.17 -11.56
C HIS A 151 14.35 1.61 -13.01
N MET A 152 14.22 0.69 -13.97
CA MET A 152 14.56 0.93 -15.37
C MET A 152 13.41 1.51 -16.21
N ASN A 153 12.18 1.57 -15.67
CA ASN A 153 10.96 2.01 -16.36
C ASN A 153 10.73 1.32 -17.73
N LYS A 154 10.99 0.00 -17.80
CA LYS A 154 10.75 -0.84 -18.99
C LYS A 154 9.74 -1.94 -18.68
N SER A 155 9.32 -2.70 -19.70
CA SER A 155 8.42 -3.84 -19.48
C SER A 155 9.14 -4.99 -18.75
N ARG A 156 8.39 -5.78 -17.97
CA ARG A 156 8.90 -6.97 -17.26
C ARG A 156 9.55 -7.96 -18.21
N GLU A 157 9.00 -8.09 -19.42
CA GLU A 157 9.53 -8.98 -20.45
C GLU A 157 10.88 -8.48 -20.99
N HIS A 158 10.98 -7.18 -21.26
CA HIS A 158 12.24 -6.58 -21.71
C HIS A 158 13.35 -6.81 -20.68
N ILE A 159 13.05 -6.58 -19.39
CA ILE A 159 14.01 -6.80 -18.31
C ILE A 159 14.32 -8.29 -18.14
N ALA A 160 13.35 -9.19 -18.25
CA ALA A 160 13.62 -10.63 -18.17
C ALA A 160 14.56 -11.09 -19.29
N ARG A 161 14.37 -10.61 -20.51
CA ARG A 161 15.26 -10.89 -21.66
C ARG A 161 16.66 -10.30 -21.42
N LEU A 162 16.74 -9.06 -20.95
CA LEU A 162 17.98 -8.38 -20.63
C LEU A 162 18.77 -9.12 -19.54
N MET A 163 18.11 -9.50 -18.45
CA MET A 163 18.74 -10.22 -17.34
C MET A 163 19.19 -11.64 -17.71
N LYS A 164 18.45 -12.31 -18.61
CA LYS A 164 18.88 -13.59 -19.18
C LYS A 164 20.17 -13.41 -19.99
N LYS A 165 20.21 -12.41 -20.87
CA LYS A 165 21.40 -12.06 -21.67
C LYS A 165 22.59 -11.72 -20.77
N MET A 166 22.42 -10.83 -19.79
CA MET A 166 23.50 -10.45 -18.86
C MET A 166 24.03 -11.62 -18.03
N TYR A 167 23.19 -12.61 -17.72
CA TYR A 167 23.61 -13.85 -17.07
C TYR A 167 24.41 -14.74 -18.01
N GLU A 168 24.02 -14.84 -19.28
CA GLU A 168 24.71 -15.60 -20.32
C GLU A 168 26.08 -14.98 -20.65
N ASP A 169 26.13 -13.65 -20.76
CA ASP A 169 27.34 -12.86 -21.03
C ASP A 169 28.29 -12.77 -19.83
N GLY A 170 27.86 -13.24 -18.66
CA GLY A 170 28.74 -13.36 -17.52
C GLY A 170 28.75 -12.17 -16.55
N TYR A 171 27.96 -11.11 -16.75
CA TYR A 171 27.98 -9.94 -15.87
C TYR A 171 27.27 -10.12 -14.53
N VAL A 172 26.22 -10.94 -14.53
CA VAL A 172 25.39 -11.20 -13.34
C VAL A 172 25.26 -12.69 -13.08
N GLU A 173 25.04 -13.03 -11.83
CA GLU A 173 24.63 -14.36 -11.41
C GLU A 173 23.13 -14.38 -11.16
N ARG A 174 22.55 -15.59 -11.21
CA ARG A 174 21.13 -15.79 -10.94
C ARG A 174 20.89 -17.03 -10.09
N GLU A 175 19.87 -16.97 -9.25
CA GLU A 175 19.38 -18.09 -8.47
C GLU A 175 17.88 -18.26 -8.70
N GLY A 176 17.44 -19.51 -8.83
CA GLY A 176 16.03 -19.85 -8.95
C GLY A 176 15.32 -19.76 -7.60
N ARG A 177 14.25 -18.96 -7.52
CA ARG A 177 13.36 -18.86 -6.36
C ARG A 177 11.93 -19.16 -6.80
N GLY A 178 11.57 -20.45 -6.82
CA GLY A 178 10.28 -20.91 -7.36
C GLY A 178 10.17 -20.65 -8.87
N ASN A 179 9.11 -19.97 -9.30
CA ASN A 179 8.85 -19.63 -10.72
C ASN A 179 9.55 -18.34 -11.18
N SER A 180 10.57 -17.86 -10.47
CA SER A 180 11.24 -16.59 -10.76
C SER A 180 12.73 -16.65 -10.44
N TYR A 181 13.50 -15.80 -11.10
CA TYR A 181 14.94 -15.66 -10.85
C TYR A 181 15.23 -14.37 -10.10
N VAL A 182 16.19 -14.46 -9.19
CA VAL A 182 16.84 -13.30 -8.55
C VAL A 182 18.26 -13.20 -9.07
N TYR A 183 18.78 -11.98 -9.16
CA TYR A 183 20.06 -11.66 -9.79
C TYR A 183 20.95 -10.82 -8.88
N TRP A 184 22.26 -10.97 -9.00
CA TRP A 184 23.25 -10.12 -8.36
C TRP A 184 24.48 -9.95 -9.27
N VAL A 185 25.23 -8.87 -9.05
CA VAL A 185 26.47 -8.61 -9.80
C VAL A 185 27.59 -9.44 -9.19
N ARG A 186 28.44 -10.03 -10.04
CA ARG A 186 29.66 -10.70 -9.58
C ARG A 186 30.63 -9.71 -8.94
N ASP A 187 31.38 -10.16 -7.95
CA ASP A 187 32.35 -9.32 -7.26
C ASP A 187 33.42 -8.75 -8.19
N GLU A 188 33.87 -9.55 -9.18
CA GLU A 188 34.82 -9.11 -10.21
C GLU A 188 34.28 -7.94 -11.04
N VAL A 189 33.03 -8.06 -11.49
CA VAL A 189 32.33 -7.06 -12.32
C VAL A 189 32.02 -5.80 -11.51
N LYS A 190 31.63 -5.96 -10.24
CA LYS A 190 31.32 -4.88 -9.30
C LYS A 190 32.48 -3.90 -9.13
N ASN A 191 33.69 -4.45 -8.97
CA ASN A 191 34.90 -3.64 -8.80
C ASN A 191 35.22 -2.79 -10.04
N ILE A 192 34.89 -3.28 -11.23
CA ILE A 192 35.20 -2.56 -12.47
C ILE A 192 34.16 -1.45 -12.71
N ILE A 193 32.86 -1.73 -12.57
CA ILE A 193 31.81 -0.71 -12.74
C ILE A 193 31.97 0.46 -11.76
N MET A 194 32.36 0.17 -10.51
CA MET A 194 32.57 1.22 -9.50
C MET A 194 33.78 2.11 -9.80
N ARG A 195 34.76 1.63 -10.58
CA ARG A 195 35.88 2.45 -11.05
C ARG A 195 35.42 3.32 -12.21
N ASP A 196 34.77 2.75 -13.22
CA ASP A 196 34.28 3.48 -14.40
C ASP A 196 33.33 4.63 -14.01
N ALA A 197 32.42 4.40 -13.07
CA ALA A 197 31.47 5.40 -12.59
C ALA A 197 32.08 6.55 -11.77
N ARG A 198 33.37 6.48 -11.39
CA ARG A 198 34.11 7.58 -10.72
C ARG A 198 34.93 8.43 -11.70
N THR A 199 35.10 7.95 -12.93
CA THR A 199 35.94 8.58 -13.97
C THR A 199 35.13 9.16 -15.14
N SER A 200 33.79 9.09 -15.09
CA SER A 200 32.85 9.78 -15.99
C SER A 200 32.09 10.86 -15.23
#